data_AF-A0AAW2PRB8-F1
#
_entry.id   AF-A0AAW2PRB8-F1
#
_cell.length_a   1.000
_cell.length_b   1.000
_cell.length_c   1.000
_cell.angle_alpha   90.00
_cell.angle_beta   90.00
_cell.angle_gamma   90.00
#
_symmetry.space_group_name_H-M   'P 1'
#
loop_
_entity.id
_entity.type
_entity.pdbx_description
1 polymer ?
#
loop_
_entity_poly.entity_id
_entity_poly.type
_entity_poly.pdbx_seq_one_letter_code
_entity_poly.pdbx_strand_id
1 'polypeptide(L)'
;MASWKLHISLIVFSIFASSCGSTFIITNNCPYTIWPGTLAGSGSPQLSTTGFQLDSGQSIAIPNVPGWSGRIWARTGCTFDATGVGLCQTGDCGGRLECGGNGATPPASLFEITLGDEKDFYDVSIVDGYNLPLVAAPRGINTPCNATGCVADINMGCPKELQVIGSDEGPGESSGARAHARHSG
;
A
#
# COMPACT_ATOMS: atom_id res chain seq x y z
N MET A 1 67.92 16.29 21.66
CA MET A 1 66.60 15.95 22.25
C MET A 1 65.55 16.21 21.19
N ALA A 2 65.14 15.19 20.43
CA ALA A 2 64.11 15.31 19.40
C ALA A 2 62.79 14.79 19.99
N SER A 3 61.77 15.65 20.05
CA SER A 3 60.43 15.31 20.53
C SER A 3 59.58 14.86 19.35
N TRP A 4 59.24 13.58 19.30
CA TRP A 4 58.32 13.00 18.31
C TRP A 4 56.88 13.21 18.79
N LYS A 5 56.05 13.91 18.01
CA LYS A 5 54.61 14.02 18.27
C LYS A 5 53.90 12.84 17.60
N LEU A 6 53.28 11.96 18.40
CA LEU A 6 52.35 10.94 17.88
C LEU A 6 51.04 11.62 17.46
N HIS A 7 50.72 11.56 16.18
CA HIS A 7 49.40 11.90 15.66
C HIS A 7 48.52 10.64 15.64
N ILE A 8 47.54 10.58 16.53
CA ILE A 8 46.54 9.51 16.57
C ILE A 8 45.47 9.85 15.52
N SER A 9 45.49 9.16 14.38
CA SER A 9 44.42 9.25 13.38
C SER A 9 43.31 8.27 13.77
N LEU A 10 42.13 8.80 14.07
CA LEU A 10 40.95 8.01 14.42
C LEU A 10 40.27 7.53 13.12
N ILE A 11 40.57 6.31 12.69
CA ILE A 11 39.88 5.67 11.56
C ILE A 11 38.53 5.15 12.07
N VAL A 12 37.45 5.83 11.72
CA VAL A 12 36.07 5.39 11.97
C VAL A 12 35.71 4.35 10.91
N PHE A 13 35.74 3.07 11.28
CA PHE A 13 35.29 1.97 10.42
C PHE A 13 33.76 1.87 10.53
N SER A 14 33.03 2.44 9.57
CA SER A 14 31.58 2.29 9.50
C SER A 14 31.21 0.84 9.17
N ILE A 15 30.70 0.13 10.17
CA ILE A 15 30.16 -1.21 10.01
C ILE A 15 28.82 -1.06 9.29
N PHE A 16 28.76 -1.38 7.99
CA PHE A 16 27.50 -1.44 7.26
C PHE A 16 26.72 -2.68 7.74
N ALA A 17 25.78 -2.48 8.65
CA ALA A 17 24.79 -3.49 8.98
C ALA A 17 23.85 -3.67 7.78
N SER A 18 23.94 -4.81 7.09
CA SER A 18 22.94 -5.20 6.09
C SER A 18 21.67 -5.61 6.82
N SER A 19 20.62 -4.78 6.78
CA SER A 19 19.31 -5.16 7.30
C SER A 19 18.66 -6.18 6.36
N CYS A 20 18.15 -7.28 6.92
CA CYS A 20 17.29 -8.22 6.19
C CYS A 20 15.89 -7.61 6.09
N GLY A 21 15.66 -6.75 5.10
CA GLY A 21 14.34 -6.16 4.83
C GLY A 21 13.51 -7.04 3.91
N SER A 22 12.20 -7.10 4.16
CA SER A 22 11.25 -7.65 3.19
C SER A 22 10.97 -6.61 2.09
N THR A 23 10.52 -7.05 0.92
CA THR A 23 10.19 -6.16 -0.20
C THR A 23 8.75 -6.39 -0.62
N PHE A 24 7.98 -5.31 -0.71
CA PHE A 24 6.65 -5.34 -1.31
C PHE A 24 6.78 -5.21 -2.82
N ILE A 25 6.24 -6.18 -3.55
CA ILE A 25 6.10 -6.10 -5.00
C ILE A 25 4.64 -5.81 -5.31
N ILE A 26 4.36 -4.61 -5.81
CA ILE A 26 3.01 -4.17 -6.17
C ILE A 26 2.90 -4.23 -7.68
N THR A 27 1.95 -5.02 -8.19
CA THR A 27 1.70 -5.22 -9.62
C THR A 27 0.29 -4.79 -9.97
N ASN A 28 0.15 -3.95 -10.99
CA ASN A 28 -1.16 -3.60 -11.54
C ASN A 28 -1.54 -4.58 -12.66
N ASN A 29 -2.47 -5.49 -12.39
CA ASN A 29 -3.06 -6.38 -13.41
C ASN A 29 -4.41 -5.87 -13.94
N CYS A 30 -4.86 -4.69 -13.50
CA CYS A 30 -6.08 -4.07 -14.02
C CYS A 30 -5.84 -3.56 -15.45
N PRO A 31 -6.87 -3.48 -16.30
CA PRO A 31 -6.75 -2.95 -17.66
C PRO A 31 -6.64 -1.41 -17.71
N TYR A 32 -6.49 -0.75 -16.56
CA TYR A 32 -6.42 0.70 -16.40
C TYR A 32 -5.36 1.07 -15.35
N THR A 33 -4.94 2.33 -15.36
CA THR A 33 -4.00 2.88 -14.38
C THR A 33 -4.63 2.92 -12.99
N ILE A 34 -3.84 2.56 -11.98
CA ILE A 34 -4.18 2.71 -10.57
C ILE A 34 -3.15 3.59 -9.88
N TRP A 35 -3.51 4.12 -8.72
CA TRP A 35 -2.57 4.88 -7.89
C TRP A 35 -2.47 4.25 -6.51
N PRO A 36 -1.52 3.32 -6.27
CA PRO A 36 -1.36 2.73 -4.96
C PRO A 36 -1.05 3.80 -3.90
N GLY A 37 -1.51 3.53 -2.68
CA GLY A 37 -1.23 4.32 -1.48
C GLY A 37 -0.72 3.41 -0.37
N THR A 38 0.15 3.92 0.48
CA THR A 38 0.66 3.19 1.64
C THR A 38 0.55 4.04 2.89
N LEU A 39 0.18 3.41 4.00
CA LEU A 39 0.18 4.03 5.32
C LEU A 39 0.89 3.13 6.32
N ALA A 40 1.97 3.63 6.90
CA ALA A 40 2.60 2.97 8.04
C ALA A 40 1.72 3.04 9.30
N GLY A 41 1.68 1.94 10.05
CA GLY A 41 1.07 1.85 11.36
C GLY A 41 1.90 2.55 12.44
N SER A 42 1.36 2.61 13.66
CA SER A 42 2.05 3.23 14.80
C SER A 42 3.40 2.57 15.07
N GLY A 43 4.45 3.39 15.20
CA GLY A 43 5.82 2.92 15.44
C GLY A 43 6.57 2.45 14.19
N SER A 44 5.92 2.36 13.02
CA SER A 44 6.58 2.06 11.75
C SER A 44 6.92 3.34 10.98
N PRO A 45 8.09 3.43 10.32
CA PRO A 45 8.37 4.53 9.41
C PRO A 45 7.51 4.41 8.15
N GLN A 46 7.24 5.55 7.49
CA GLN A 46 6.69 5.53 6.14
C GLN A 46 7.64 4.81 5.19
N LEU A 47 7.08 4.12 4.20
CA LEU A 47 7.87 3.56 3.11
C LEU A 47 8.47 4.69 2.25
N SER A 48 9.37 4.34 1.33
CA SER A 48 10.06 5.33 0.48
C SER A 48 9.12 6.18 -0.40
N THR A 49 7.89 5.71 -0.61
CA THR A 49 6.78 6.44 -1.23
C THR A 49 5.50 6.05 -0.49
N THR A 50 4.58 7.00 -0.36
CA THR A 50 3.25 6.84 0.22
C THR A 50 2.13 6.90 -0.81
N GLY A 51 2.45 7.23 -2.07
CA GLY A 51 1.55 7.04 -3.18
C GLY A 51 2.17 7.41 -4.53
N PHE A 52 1.82 6.65 -5.56
CA PHE A 52 2.44 6.72 -6.88
C PHE A 52 1.45 6.25 -7.97
N GLN A 53 1.74 6.58 -9.23
CA GLN A 53 1.00 6.05 -10.38
C GLN A 53 1.57 4.70 -10.80
N LEU A 54 0.70 3.75 -11.16
CA LEU A 54 1.09 2.45 -11.68
C LEU A 54 0.18 2.07 -12.86
N ASP A 55 0.72 2.12 -14.07
CA ASP A 55 -0.03 1.80 -15.29
C ASP A 55 -0.27 0.29 -15.42
N SER A 56 -1.20 -0.08 -16.31
CA SER A 56 -1.55 -1.49 -16.54
C SER A 56 -0.31 -2.33 -16.90
N GLY A 57 -0.16 -3.47 -16.23
CA GLY A 57 0.95 -4.41 -16.40
C GLY A 57 2.25 -3.99 -15.68
N GLN A 58 2.34 -2.78 -15.12
CA GLN A 58 3.53 -2.34 -14.41
C GLN A 58 3.65 -2.96 -13.01
N SER A 59 4.89 -3.03 -12.53
CA SER A 59 5.20 -3.45 -11.17
C SER A 59 6.26 -2.53 -10.55
N ILE A 60 6.18 -2.34 -9.24
CA ILE A 60 7.21 -1.66 -8.45
C ILE A 60 7.62 -2.52 -7.25
N ALA A 61 8.89 -2.43 -6.87
CA ALA A 61 9.42 -3.02 -5.66
C ALA A 61 9.69 -1.92 -4.62
N ILE A 62 9.10 -2.06 -3.43
CA ILE A 62 9.26 -1.13 -2.32
C ILE A 62 9.89 -1.89 -1.15
N PRO A 63 11.18 -1.64 -0.85
CA PRO A 63 11.82 -2.20 0.34
C PRO A 63 11.15 -1.69 1.61
N ASN A 64 11.02 -2.54 2.62
CA ASN A 64 10.59 -2.16 3.96
C ASN A 64 11.67 -2.45 5.00
N VAL A 65 11.39 -2.05 6.23
CA VAL A 65 12.23 -2.32 7.40
C VAL A 65 11.70 -3.54 8.15
N PRO A 66 12.57 -4.31 8.83
CA PRO A 66 12.13 -5.34 9.77
C PRO A 66 11.10 -4.79 10.77
N GLY A 67 10.07 -5.56 11.08
CA GLY A 67 9.02 -5.14 12.01
C GLY A 67 7.98 -4.17 11.45
N TRP A 68 8.01 -3.88 10.13
CA TRP A 68 7.07 -2.92 9.55
C TRP A 68 5.62 -3.40 9.62
N SER A 69 4.74 -2.50 10.05
CA SER A 69 3.29 -2.69 10.08
C SER A 69 2.61 -1.54 9.35
N GLY A 70 1.52 -1.82 8.65
CA GLY A 70 0.76 -0.82 7.93
C GLY A 70 -0.26 -1.41 6.97
N ARG A 71 -0.74 -0.54 6.08
CA ARG A 71 -1.73 -0.90 5.05
C ARG A 71 -1.36 -0.34 3.69
N ILE A 72 -1.75 -1.08 2.65
CA ILE A 72 -1.55 -0.74 1.25
C ILE A 72 -2.91 -0.86 0.54
N TRP A 73 -3.24 0.10 -0.31
CA TRP A 73 -4.47 0.08 -1.12
C TRP A 73 -4.19 0.64 -2.51
N ALA A 74 -5.18 0.58 -3.40
CA ALA A 74 -5.12 1.18 -4.72
C ALA A 74 -6.29 2.14 -4.94
N ARG A 75 -6.00 3.27 -5.59
CA ARG A 75 -6.95 4.31 -5.97
C ARG A 75 -7.28 4.22 -7.45
N THR A 76 -8.49 4.65 -7.82
CA THR A 76 -8.95 4.68 -9.23
C THR A 76 -9.49 6.06 -9.62
N GLY A 77 -9.54 6.32 -10.93
CA GLY A 77 -10.11 7.56 -11.47
C GLY A 77 -9.41 8.81 -10.95
N CYS A 78 -8.08 8.75 -10.76
CA CYS A 78 -7.33 9.87 -10.20
C CYS A 78 -6.93 10.87 -11.28
N THR A 79 -7.03 12.15 -10.92
CA THR A 79 -6.42 13.25 -11.68
C THR A 79 -5.61 14.10 -10.73
N PHE A 80 -4.33 14.30 -11.03
CA PHE A 80 -3.42 15.14 -10.26
C PHE A 80 -2.78 16.20 -11.16
N ASP A 81 -2.54 17.38 -10.60
CA ASP A 81 -1.73 18.41 -11.23
C ASP A 81 -0.22 18.11 -11.11
N ALA A 82 0.61 18.97 -11.70
CA ALA A 82 2.06 18.82 -11.68
C ALA A 82 2.69 18.90 -10.26
N THR A 83 1.95 19.40 -9.28
CA THR A 83 2.37 19.45 -7.87
C THR A 83 1.89 18.24 -7.07
N GLY A 84 1.17 17.32 -7.72
CA GLY A 84 0.61 16.12 -7.09
C GLY A 84 -0.67 16.39 -6.30
N VAL A 85 -1.34 17.54 -6.50
CA VAL A 85 -2.63 17.87 -5.87
C VAL A 85 -3.75 17.50 -6.83
N GLY A 86 -4.84 16.94 -6.32
CA GLY A 86 -5.90 16.40 -7.17
C GLY A 86 -7.00 15.68 -6.40
N LEU A 87 -7.60 14.67 -7.03
CA LEU A 87 -8.63 13.83 -6.44
C LEU A 87 -8.64 12.46 -7.12
N CYS A 88 -8.99 11.42 -6.35
CA CYS A 88 -9.37 10.11 -6.86
C CYS A 88 -10.86 9.80 -6.63
N GLN A 89 -11.47 9.03 -7.52
CA GLN A 89 -12.85 8.59 -7.38
C GLN A 89 -13.03 7.59 -6.23
N THR A 90 -12.07 6.67 -6.06
CA THR A 90 -12.07 5.70 -4.94
C THR A 90 -10.74 5.68 -4.22
N GLY A 91 -10.77 5.42 -2.90
CA GLY A 91 -9.58 5.28 -2.06
C GLY A 91 -8.75 6.55 -1.86
N ASP A 92 -9.27 7.73 -2.19
CA ASP A 92 -8.54 9.01 -2.11
C ASP A 92 -7.96 9.25 -0.71
N CYS A 93 -6.79 9.88 -0.62
CA CYS A 93 -6.08 10.09 0.64
C CYS A 93 -5.86 11.58 0.96
N GLY A 94 -6.85 12.42 0.64
CA GLY A 94 -6.83 13.85 0.93
C GLY A 94 -6.40 14.71 -0.27
N GLY A 95 -6.70 14.25 -1.47
CA GLY A 95 -6.46 14.98 -2.72
C GLY A 95 -4.99 15.14 -3.08
N ARG A 96 -4.17 14.14 -2.79
CA ARG A 96 -2.71 14.16 -3.03
C ARG A 96 -2.22 12.85 -3.61
N LEU A 97 -1.26 12.93 -4.53
CA LEU A 97 -0.60 11.76 -5.10
C LEU A 97 0.14 10.97 -4.02
N GLU A 98 0.98 11.66 -3.25
CA GLU A 98 1.66 11.12 -2.07
C GLU A 98 0.76 11.29 -0.85
N CYS A 99 0.32 10.17 -0.24
CA CYS A 99 -0.67 10.19 0.84
C CYS A 99 -0.13 10.79 2.15
N GLY A 100 1.19 10.79 2.36
CA GLY A 100 1.83 11.55 3.45
C GLY A 100 1.31 11.21 4.85
N GLY A 101 0.97 9.94 5.10
CA GLY A 101 0.41 9.49 6.38
C GLY A 101 -1.12 9.57 6.48
N ASN A 102 -1.82 9.99 5.43
CA ASN A 102 -3.28 9.89 5.36
C ASN A 102 -3.70 8.48 4.89
N GLY A 103 -4.81 8.00 5.44
CA GLY A 103 -5.44 6.75 5.00
C GLY A 103 -6.33 6.92 3.78
N ALA A 104 -6.76 5.80 3.21
CA ALA A 104 -7.80 5.78 2.19
C ALA A 104 -9.12 6.33 2.75
N THR A 105 -9.81 7.11 1.94
CA THR A 105 -11.22 7.45 2.13
C THR A 105 -12.05 6.28 1.59
N PRO A 106 -12.90 5.63 2.42
CA PRO A 106 -13.76 4.55 1.98
C PRO A 106 -14.70 4.93 0.80
N PRO A 107 -15.02 4.01 -0.12
CA PRO A 107 -14.68 2.59 -0.07
C PRO A 107 -13.27 2.26 -0.59
N ALA A 108 -12.57 1.35 0.08
CA ALA A 108 -11.27 0.86 -0.36
C ALA A 108 -10.99 -0.57 0.12
N SER A 109 -10.59 -1.44 -0.82
CA SER A 109 -10.00 -2.74 -0.49
C SER A 109 -8.61 -2.51 0.10
N LEU A 110 -8.33 -3.06 1.29
CA LEU A 110 -7.06 -2.87 1.99
C LEU A 110 -6.27 -4.16 2.04
N PHE A 111 -4.96 -4.09 1.82
CA PHE A 111 -4.02 -5.10 2.30
C PHE A 111 -3.42 -4.61 3.61
N GLU A 112 -3.66 -5.34 4.69
CA GLU A 112 -3.16 -5.02 6.03
C GLU A 112 -2.06 -6.01 6.39
N ILE A 113 -0.95 -5.52 6.95
CA ILE A 113 0.19 -6.37 7.29
C ILE A 113 0.93 -5.86 8.53
N THR A 114 1.40 -6.82 9.31
CA THR A 114 2.35 -6.63 10.41
C THR A 114 3.45 -7.68 10.28
N LEU A 115 4.65 -7.24 9.93
CA LEU A 115 5.83 -8.09 9.91
C LEU A 115 6.35 -8.23 11.34
N GLY A 116 6.53 -9.46 11.79
CA GLY A 116 7.03 -9.75 13.14
C GLY A 116 8.44 -10.32 13.12
N ASP A 117 9.03 -10.49 14.29
CA ASP A 117 10.36 -11.11 14.40
C ASP A 117 10.33 -12.61 14.07
N GLU A 118 9.26 -13.30 14.45
CA GLU A 118 9.08 -14.74 14.23
C GLU A 118 7.98 -15.08 13.23
N LYS A 119 6.92 -14.25 13.16
CA LYS A 119 5.73 -14.50 12.35
C LYS A 119 5.16 -13.21 11.80
N ASP A 120 4.78 -13.26 10.53
CA ASP A 120 4.06 -12.20 9.86
C ASP A 120 2.55 -12.46 9.91
N PHE A 121 1.77 -11.39 10.05
CA PHE A 121 0.32 -11.41 9.98
C PHE A 121 -0.13 -10.49 8.86
N TYR A 122 -0.97 -11.00 7.97
CA TYR A 122 -1.46 -10.22 6.85
C TYR A 122 -2.82 -10.72 6.37
N ASP A 123 -3.64 -9.80 5.87
CA ASP A 123 -4.95 -10.08 5.34
C ASP A 123 -5.34 -9.06 4.27
N VAL A 124 -6.36 -9.42 3.48
CA VAL A 124 -7.07 -8.46 2.63
C VAL A 124 -8.40 -8.18 3.30
N SER A 125 -8.61 -6.92 3.65
CA SER A 125 -9.78 -6.43 4.38
C SER A 125 -10.68 -5.63 3.45
N ILE A 126 -11.98 -5.92 3.56
CA ILE A 126 -13.06 -5.15 2.91
C ILE A 126 -13.94 -4.45 3.95
N VAL A 127 -13.46 -4.33 5.20
CA VAL A 127 -14.19 -3.67 6.29
C VAL A 127 -14.48 -2.21 5.92
N ASP A 128 -13.54 -1.55 5.24
CA ASP A 128 -13.65 -0.19 4.74
C ASP A 128 -14.28 -0.14 3.33
N GLY A 129 -14.99 -1.18 2.93
CA GLY A 129 -15.58 -1.30 1.60
C GLY A 129 -14.66 -1.96 0.58
N TYR A 130 -15.13 -1.98 -0.66
CA TYR A 130 -14.45 -2.61 -1.78
C TYR A 130 -14.41 -1.64 -2.95
N ASN A 131 -13.27 -1.53 -3.61
CA ASN A 131 -13.14 -0.75 -4.85
C ASN A 131 -12.45 -1.54 -5.97
N LEU A 132 -11.47 -2.39 -5.61
CA LEU A 132 -10.68 -3.18 -6.54
C LEU A 132 -10.46 -4.61 -6.03
N PRO A 133 -10.37 -5.60 -6.93
CA PRO A 133 -9.87 -6.93 -6.58
C PRO A 133 -8.42 -6.83 -6.12
N LEU A 134 -8.08 -7.56 -5.06
CA LEU A 134 -6.76 -7.51 -4.45
C LEU A 134 -6.39 -8.91 -3.97
N VAL A 135 -5.15 -9.31 -4.26
CA VAL A 135 -4.54 -10.54 -3.76
C VAL A 135 -3.14 -10.22 -3.24
N ALA A 136 -2.85 -10.70 -2.05
CA ALA A 136 -1.52 -10.68 -1.45
C ALA A 136 -1.01 -12.12 -1.31
N ALA A 137 0.20 -12.36 -1.82
CA ALA A 137 0.84 -13.66 -1.75
C ALA A 137 2.30 -13.52 -1.33
N PRO A 138 2.74 -14.19 -0.26
CA PRO A 138 4.15 -14.19 0.13
C PRO A 138 4.98 -14.91 -0.93
N ARG A 139 6.20 -14.41 -1.18
CA ARG A 139 7.16 -14.97 -2.14
C ARG A 139 8.49 -15.28 -1.46
N GLY A 140 9.21 -16.28 -1.96
CA GLY A 140 10.56 -16.60 -1.48
C GLY A 140 10.62 -17.31 -0.12
N ILE A 141 9.49 -17.84 0.36
CA ILE A 141 9.40 -18.63 1.59
C ILE A 141 9.24 -20.12 1.27
N ASN A 142 9.86 -20.97 2.09
CA ASN A 142 9.76 -22.44 2.00
C ASN A 142 8.70 -23.02 2.96
N THR A 143 7.89 -22.16 3.57
CA THR A 143 6.85 -22.50 4.56
C THR A 143 5.44 -22.16 4.01
N PRO A 144 4.38 -22.78 4.54
CA PRO A 144 3.03 -22.68 3.98
C PRO A 144 2.32 -21.40 4.46
N CYS A 145 2.77 -20.22 4.02
CA CYS A 145 1.95 -19.02 4.16
C CYS A 145 1.06 -18.89 2.92
N ASN A 146 -0.25 -18.85 3.13
CA ASN A 146 -1.23 -18.85 2.04
C ASN A 146 -1.41 -17.46 1.44
N ALA A 147 -1.72 -17.40 0.14
CA ALA A 147 -2.24 -16.16 -0.43
C ALA A 147 -3.60 -15.80 0.22
N THR A 148 -3.87 -14.51 0.34
CA THR A 148 -5.14 -13.97 0.82
C THR A 148 -5.67 -12.92 -0.14
N GLY A 149 -6.98 -12.78 -0.24
CA GLY A 149 -7.63 -11.84 -1.14
C GLY A 149 -8.77 -12.41 -1.97
N CYS A 150 -9.33 -11.55 -2.80
CA CYS A 150 -10.45 -11.86 -3.66
C CYS A 150 -10.14 -11.38 -5.08
N VAL A 151 -10.20 -12.30 -6.05
CA VAL A 151 -10.09 -11.98 -7.48
C VAL A 151 -11.44 -11.61 -8.10
N ALA A 152 -12.55 -11.87 -7.40
CA ALA A 152 -13.89 -11.62 -7.91
C ALA A 152 -14.24 -10.14 -7.78
N ASP A 153 -14.90 -9.61 -8.81
CA ASP A 153 -15.43 -8.25 -8.76
C ASP A 153 -16.73 -8.19 -7.94
N ILE A 154 -16.60 -7.78 -6.68
CA ILE A 154 -17.75 -7.67 -5.75
C ILE A 154 -18.71 -6.56 -6.20
N ASN A 155 -18.24 -5.57 -6.97
CA ASN A 155 -19.10 -4.49 -7.46
C ASN A 155 -20.24 -5.01 -8.36
N MET A 156 -20.03 -6.12 -9.07
CA MET A 156 -21.08 -6.72 -9.92
C MET A 156 -22.30 -7.21 -9.14
N GLY A 157 -22.13 -7.56 -7.86
CA GLY A 157 -23.19 -8.00 -6.97
C GLY A 157 -23.60 -6.96 -5.92
N CYS A 158 -23.05 -5.74 -5.98
CA CYS A 158 -23.25 -4.73 -4.95
C CYS A 158 -24.71 -4.24 -4.94
N PRO A 159 -25.46 -4.37 -3.82
CA PRO A 159 -26.78 -3.77 -3.68
C PRO A 159 -26.74 -2.26 -3.93
N LYS A 160 -27.79 -1.70 -4.54
CA LYS A 160 -27.83 -0.28 -4.94
C LYS A 160 -27.60 0.66 -3.76
N GLU A 161 -28.04 0.27 -2.58
CA GLU A 161 -27.91 1.04 -1.33
C GLU A 161 -26.45 1.21 -0.88
N LEU A 162 -25.55 0.36 -1.38
CA LEU A 162 -24.13 0.33 -1.03
C LEU A 162 -23.22 0.83 -2.16
N GLN A 163 -23.76 1.10 -3.34
CA GLN A 163 -22.99 1.56 -4.49
C GLN A 163 -22.56 3.02 -4.30
N VAL A 164 -21.30 3.28 -4.62
CA VAL A 164 -20.73 4.62 -4.80
C VAL A 164 -20.47 4.80 -6.29
N ILE A 165 -21.20 5.73 -6.89
CA ILE A 165 -21.12 6.04 -8.33
C ILE A 165 -20.12 7.20 -8.50
N GLY A 166 -19.10 6.99 -9.35
CA GLY A 166 -18.20 8.05 -9.78
C GLY A 166 -18.98 9.12 -10.55
N SER A 167 -18.68 10.39 -10.31
CA SER A 167 -19.33 11.49 -11.02
C SER A 167 -18.66 11.68 -12.38
N ASP A 168 -19.02 10.88 -13.38
CA ASP A 168 -19.08 11.24 -14.81
C ASP A 168 -19.77 10.13 -15.62
N GLU A 169 -20.44 10.50 -16.73
CA GLU A 169 -21.25 9.62 -17.56
C GLU A 169 -20.39 8.95 -18.65
N GLY A 170 -19.64 7.91 -18.30
CA GLY A 170 -18.86 7.09 -19.25
C GLY A 170 -19.12 5.58 -19.10
N PRO A 171 -19.25 4.80 -20.19
CA PRO A 171 -19.41 3.35 -20.09
C PRO A 171 -18.07 2.71 -19.70
N GLY A 172 -17.88 2.42 -18.42
CA GLY A 172 -16.70 1.72 -17.88
C GLY A 172 -16.20 2.20 -16.51
N GLU A 173 -16.94 3.07 -15.82
CA GLU A 173 -16.41 3.78 -14.66
C GLU A 173 -16.31 2.93 -13.38
N SER A 174 -15.17 3.04 -12.68
CA SER A 174 -14.87 2.31 -11.46
C SER A 174 -15.78 2.75 -10.32
N SER A 175 -16.83 1.98 -10.07
CA SER A 175 -17.69 2.12 -8.89
C SER A 175 -17.03 1.44 -7.68
N GLY A 176 -17.32 1.96 -6.49
CA GLY A 176 -16.95 1.32 -5.23
C GLY A 176 -18.19 0.84 -4.48
N ALA A 177 -18.03 -0.15 -3.62
CA ALA A 177 -19.07 -0.65 -2.73
C ALA A 177 -18.72 -0.30 -1.29
N ARG A 178 -19.59 0.44 -0.59
CA ARG A 178 -19.46 0.63 0.86
C ARG A 178 -19.78 -0.67 1.58
N ALA A 179 -18.88 -1.13 2.44
CA ALA A 179 -19.23 -2.20 3.37
C ALA A 179 -20.09 -1.61 4.50
N HIS A 180 -21.21 -2.27 4.80
CA HIS A 180 -21.79 -2.13 6.13
C HIS A 180 -21.12 -3.15 7.04
N ALA A 181 -20.39 -2.65 8.04
CA ALA A 181 -20.02 -3.46 9.20
C ALA A 181 -21.31 -3.88 9.94
N ARG A 182 -21.99 -4.94 9.48
CA ARG A 182 -22.91 -5.68 10.33
C ARG A 182 -22.05 -6.48 11.29
N HIS A 183 -21.71 -5.88 12.44
CA HIS A 183 -21.52 -6.67 13.64
C HIS A 183 -22.83 -7.43 13.85
N SER A 184 -22.79 -8.75 13.67
CA SER A 184 -23.91 -9.64 13.99
C SER A 184 -23.39 -10.67 14.98
N GLY A 185 -23.77 -10.49 16.25
CA GLY A 185 -23.78 -11.52 17.30
C GLY A 185 -22.45 -11.79 17.97
#